data_AF-A0A7K2QQ95-F1
#
_entry.id   AF-A0A7K2QQ95-F1
#
_cell.length_a   1.000
_cell.length_b   1.000
_cell.length_c   1.000
_cell.angle_alpha   90.00
_cell.angle_beta   90.00
_cell.angle_gamma   90.00
#
_symmetry.space_group_name_H-M   'P 1'
#
loop_
_entity.id
_entity.type
_entity.pdbx_description
1 polymer ?
#
loop_
_entity_poly.entity_id
_entity_poly.type
_entity_poly.pdbx_seq_one_letter_code
_entity_poly.pdbx_strand_id
1 'polypeptide(L)'
;RILATSREPLGVPGEFLRPVEPLPDPVALRLLGERGAAARPGFRTEDDPAAAAEICRRLDGLPLAIELAAARLRLLTPRQIADRLDDR
;
A
#
# COMPACT_ATOMS: atom_id res chain seq x y z
N ARG A 1 2.36 -31.26 -5.52
CA ARG A 1 2.85 -29.90 -5.89
C ARG A 1 2.88 -29.08 -4.60
N ILE A 2 3.98 -28.37 -4.34
CA ILE A 2 4.18 -27.59 -3.11
C ILE A 2 4.31 -26.12 -3.51
N LEU A 3 3.67 -25.23 -2.75
CA LEU A 3 3.92 -23.79 -2.78
C LEU A 3 4.58 -23.43 -1.45
N ALA A 4 5.72 -22.76 -1.52
CA ALA A 4 6.41 -22.22 -0.36
C ALA A 4 6.57 -20.71 -0.54
N THR A 5 6.44 -19.96 0.55
CA THR A 5 6.69 -18.51 0.60
C THR A 5 7.88 -18.25 1.51
N SER A 6 8.77 -17.36 1.08
CA SER A 6 9.97 -16.97 1.81
C SER A 6 10.36 -15.54 1.38
N ARG A 7 11.19 -14.87 2.18
CA ARG A 7 11.80 -13.58 1.80
C ARG A 7 13.05 -13.76 0.94
N GLU A 8 13.57 -14.97 0.87
CA GLU A 8 14.77 -15.34 0.12
C GLU A 8 14.55 -16.69 -0.58
N PRO A 9 15.19 -16.95 -1.73
CA PRO A 9 15.14 -18.26 -2.39
C PRO A 9 15.49 -19.42 -1.44
N LEU A 10 14.81 -20.57 -1.58
CA LEU A 10 15.08 -21.75 -0.75
C LEU A 10 16.36 -22.49 -1.17
N GLY A 11 16.83 -22.28 -2.41
CA GLY A 11 18.09 -22.82 -2.90
C GLY A 11 18.06 -24.33 -3.17
N VAL A 12 16.87 -24.90 -3.40
CA VAL A 12 16.70 -26.35 -3.61
C VAL A 12 16.68 -26.70 -5.11
N PRO A 13 17.19 -27.89 -5.50
CA PRO A 13 17.12 -28.33 -6.90
C PRO A 13 15.67 -28.35 -7.42
N GLY A 14 15.47 -27.75 -8.60
CA GLY A 14 14.15 -27.66 -9.22
C GLY A 14 13.26 -26.52 -8.66
N GLU A 15 13.81 -25.60 -7.88
CA GLU A 15 13.09 -24.39 -7.44
C GLU A 15 12.69 -23.50 -8.64
N PHE A 16 11.44 -23.05 -8.63
CA PHE A 16 10.93 -22.04 -9.56
C PHE A 16 10.49 -20.81 -8.79
N LEU A 17 11.23 -19.70 -8.95
CA LEU A 17 10.90 -18.45 -8.30
C LEU A 17 9.70 -17.75 -8.97
N ARG A 18 8.84 -17.17 -8.14
CA ARG A 18 7.73 -16.30 -8.55
C ARG A 18 7.78 -15.04 -7.68
N PRO A 19 8.49 -13.99 -8.12
CA PRO A 19 8.52 -12.72 -7.40
C PRO A 19 7.10 -12.17 -7.24
N VAL A 20 6.82 -11.63 -6.05
CA VAL A 20 5.57 -10.92 -5.79
C VAL A 20 5.86 -9.44 -6.00
N GLU A 21 5.35 -8.90 -7.10
CA GLU A 21 5.49 -7.49 -7.43
C GLU A 21 4.65 -6.60 -6.49
N PRO A 22 5.05 -5.34 -6.26
CA PRO A 22 4.21 -4.36 -5.59
C PRO A 22 2.85 -4.16 -6.27
N LEU A 23 1.91 -3.55 -5.57
CA LEU A 23 0.60 -3.26 -6.14
C LEU A 23 0.70 -2.23 -7.26
N PRO A 24 0.09 -2.47 -8.43
CA PRO A 24 -0.09 -1.43 -9.44
C PRO A 24 -0.92 -0.25 -8.88
N ASP A 25 -0.66 0.96 -9.35
CA ASP A 25 -1.30 2.19 -8.85
C ASP A 25 -2.82 2.10 -8.67
N PRO A 26 -3.62 1.57 -9.62
CA PRO A 26 -5.07 1.47 -9.44
C PRO A 26 -5.47 0.53 -8.29
N VAL A 27 -4.68 -0.51 -8.04
CA VAL A 27 -4.91 -1.48 -6.98
C VAL A 27 -4.46 -0.92 -5.63
N ALA A 28 -3.34 -0.19 -5.60
CA ALA A 28 -2.87 0.53 -4.42
C ALA A 28 -3.89 1.60 -3.97
N LEU A 29 -4.42 2.39 -4.91
CA LEU A 29 -5.48 3.37 -4.64
C LEU A 29 -6.74 2.72 -4.08
N ARG A 30 -7.19 1.61 -4.68
CA ARG A 30 -8.33 0.86 -4.17
C ARG A 30 -8.10 0.37 -2.74
N LEU A 31 -6.92 -0.20 -2.45
CA LEU A 31 -6.56 -0.64 -1.10
C LEU A 31 -6.58 0.54 -0.11
N LEU A 32 -6.01 1.69 -0.48
CA LEU A 32 -6.04 2.90 0.34
C LEU A 32 -7.49 3.36 0.61
N GLY A 33 -8.34 3.35 -0.41
CA GLY A 33 -9.77 3.66 -0.29
C GLY A 33 -10.49 2.73 0.69
N GLU A 34 -10.36 1.42 0.51
CA GLU A 34 -11.01 0.40 1.36
C GLU A 34 -10.54 0.50 2.82
N ARG A 35 -9.21 0.56 3.03
CA ARG A 35 -8.63 0.64 4.38
C ARG A 35 -8.89 1.99 5.03
N GLY A 36 -8.86 3.07 4.24
CA GLY A 36 -9.16 4.41 4.72
C GLY A 36 -10.61 4.56 5.14
N ALA A 37 -11.56 4.01 4.39
CA ALA A 37 -12.98 4.01 4.75
C ALA A 37 -13.25 3.18 6.02
N ALA A 38 -12.52 2.08 6.21
CA ALA A 38 -12.57 1.30 7.44
C ALA A 38 -11.98 2.06 8.64
N ALA A 39 -10.95 2.89 8.42
CA ALA A 39 -10.34 3.70 9.47
C ALA A 39 -11.15 4.96 9.82
N ARG A 40 -11.72 5.63 8.81
CA ARG A 40 -12.53 6.85 8.89
C ARG A 40 -13.76 6.70 7.97
N PRO A 41 -14.96 6.46 8.53
CA PRO A 41 -16.18 6.35 7.74
C PRO A 41 -16.39 7.57 6.83
N GLY A 42 -16.74 7.30 5.56
CA GLY A 42 -16.94 8.32 4.54
C GLY A 42 -15.67 8.81 3.84
N PHE A 43 -14.48 8.31 4.19
CA PHE A 43 -13.27 8.60 3.43
C PHE A 43 -13.37 8.07 1.99
N ARG A 44 -13.04 8.92 1.02
CA ARG A 44 -12.94 8.56 -0.39
C ARG A 44 -11.63 9.06 -0.98
N THR A 45 -10.97 8.24 -1.76
CA THR A 45 -9.76 8.65 -2.51
C THR A 45 -10.05 9.74 -3.54
N GLU A 46 -11.29 9.84 -4.01
CA GLU A 46 -11.71 10.83 -4.99
C GLU A 46 -11.85 12.25 -4.42
N ASP A 47 -11.92 12.41 -3.10
CA ASP A 47 -12.01 13.71 -2.46
C ASP A 47 -10.69 14.50 -2.57
N ASP A 48 -9.56 13.78 -2.65
CA ASP A 48 -8.21 14.33 -2.89
C ASP A 48 -7.36 13.30 -3.67
N PRO A 49 -7.60 13.16 -4.99
CA PRO A 49 -6.97 12.12 -5.80
C PRO A 49 -5.46 12.33 -5.94
N ALA A 50 -5.00 13.59 -5.87
CA ALA A 50 -3.59 13.92 -5.96
C ALA A 50 -2.83 13.44 -4.72
N ALA A 51 -3.34 13.74 -3.51
CA ALA A 51 -2.70 13.24 -2.29
C ALA A 51 -2.80 11.72 -2.14
N ALA A 52 -3.93 11.12 -2.53
CA ALA A 52 -4.10 9.66 -2.50
C ALA A 52 -3.10 8.93 -3.41
N ALA A 53 -2.93 9.42 -4.65
CA ALA A 53 -1.95 8.86 -5.58
C ALA A 53 -0.52 9.07 -5.08
N GLU A 54 -0.23 10.25 -4.52
CA GLU A 54 1.08 10.56 -3.96
C GLU A 54 1.45 9.64 -2.78
N ILE A 55 0.52 9.38 -1.86
CA ILE A 55 0.71 8.40 -0.79
C ILE A 55 1.05 7.02 -1.38
N CYS A 56 0.27 6.53 -2.34
CA CYS A 56 0.50 5.19 -2.92
C CYS A 56 1.88 5.09 -3.58
N ARG A 57 2.29 6.12 -4.33
CA ARG A 57 3.60 6.18 -4.98
C ARG A 57 4.74 6.21 -3.96
N ARG A 58 4.67 7.05 -2.93
CA ARG A 58 5.72 7.19 -1.91
C ARG A 58 5.88 5.95 -1.02
N LEU A 59 4.85 5.10 -0.99
CA LEU A 59 4.88 3.82 -0.30
C LEU A 59 5.23 2.66 -1.23
N ASP A 60 5.71 2.96 -2.45
CA ASP A 60 6.16 2.01 -3.46
C ASP A 60 5.12 0.91 -3.80
N GLY A 61 3.83 1.20 -3.62
CA GLY A 61 2.78 0.19 -3.80
C GLY A 61 2.82 -0.97 -2.79
N LEU A 62 3.57 -0.84 -1.68
CA LEU A 62 3.69 -1.87 -0.66
C LEU A 62 2.39 -1.99 0.15
N PRO A 63 1.67 -3.14 0.11
CA PRO A 63 0.36 -3.26 0.74
C PRO A 63 0.36 -2.87 2.21
N LEU A 64 1.28 -3.43 3.00
CA LEU A 64 1.34 -3.17 4.44
C LEU A 64 1.61 -1.69 4.75
N ALA A 65 2.46 -1.04 3.96
CA ALA A 65 2.77 0.38 4.14
C ALA A 65 1.52 1.24 3.88
N ILE A 66 0.74 0.91 2.85
CA ILE A 66 -0.55 1.56 2.53
C ILE A 66 -1.55 1.34 3.67
N GLU A 67 -1.66 0.13 4.23
CA GLU A 67 -2.58 -0.13 5.35
C GLU A 67 -2.22 0.71 6.60
N LEU A 68 -0.92 0.82 6.90
CA LEU A 68 -0.43 1.62 8.02
C LEU A 68 -0.68 3.12 7.79
N ALA A 69 -0.50 3.62 6.56
CA ALA A 69 -0.85 5.00 6.21
C ALA A 69 -2.37 5.23 6.33
N ALA A 70 -3.18 4.31 5.82
CA ALA A 70 -4.64 4.39 5.89
C ALA A 70 -5.15 4.44 7.34
N ALA A 71 -4.54 3.69 8.26
CA ALA A 71 -4.90 3.72 9.68
C ALA A 71 -4.72 5.12 10.31
N ARG A 72 -3.80 5.94 9.79
CA ARG A 72 -3.54 7.31 10.27
C ARG A 72 -4.60 8.32 9.82
N LEU A 73 -5.50 7.97 8.89
CA LEU A 73 -6.59 8.83 8.43
C LEU A 73 -7.63 9.16 9.52
N ARG A 74 -7.58 8.46 10.66
CA ARG A 74 -8.34 8.81 11.88
C ARG A 74 -7.95 10.16 12.47
N LEU A 75 -6.70 10.58 12.26
CA LEU A 75 -6.11 11.76 12.87
C LEU A 75 -5.59 12.76 11.85
N LEU A 76 -5.25 12.30 10.64
CA LEU A 76 -4.59 13.08 9.61
C LEU A 76 -5.41 13.11 8.32
N THR A 77 -5.32 14.21 7.58
CA THR A 77 -5.83 14.25 6.20
C THR A 77 -4.88 13.52 5.24
N PRO A 78 -5.33 13.10 4.05
CA PRO A 78 -4.46 12.53 3.03
C PRO A 78 -3.26 13.43 2.73
N ARG A 79 -3.48 14.72 2.52
CA ARG A 79 -2.40 15.68 2.27
C ARG A 79 -1.37 15.72 3.41
N GLN A 80 -1.83 15.75 4.66
CA GLN A 80 -0.96 15.70 5.83
C GLN A 80 -0.17 14.38 5.98
N ILE A 81 -0.70 13.27 5.47
CA ILE A 81 0.05 12.00 5.42
C ILE A 81 1.09 12.07 4.32
N ALA A 82 0.71 12.55 3.13
CA ALA A 82 1.63 12.73 2.00
C ALA A 82 2.82 13.60 2.41
N ASP A 83 2.58 14.80 2.94
CA ASP A 83 3.64 15.74 3.34
C ASP A 83 4.63 15.11 4.35
N ARG A 84 4.15 14.30 5.31
CA ARG A 84 5.03 13.61 6.28
C ARG A 84 5.81 12.43 5.71
N LEU A 85 5.42 11.92 4.54
CA LEU A 85 6.19 10.93 3.79
C LEU A 85 7.30 11.59 2.95
N ASP A 86 7.26 12.91 2.71
CA ASP A 86 8.33 13.65 2.03
C ASP A 86 9.55 13.87 2.93
N ASP A 87 9.35 13.90 4.25
CA ASP A 87 10.41 14.12 5.23
C ASP A 87 11.33 12.89 5.43
N ARG A 88 11.25 11.87 4.57
CA ARG A 88 11.97 10.59 4.69
C ARG A 88 12.90 10.31 3.53
#